data_AF-A0A100VM48-F1
#
_entry.id   AF-A0A100VM48-F1
#
_cell.length_a   1.000
_cell.length_b   1.000
_cell.length_c   1.000
_cell.angle_alpha   90.00
_cell.angle_beta   90.00
_cell.angle_gamma   90.00
#
_symmetry.space_group_name_H-M   'P 1'
#
loop_
_entity.id
_entity.type
_entity.pdbx_description
1 polymer ?
#
loop_
_entity_poly.entity_id
_entity_poly.type
_entity_poly.pdbx_seq_one_letter_code
_entity_poly.pdbx_strand_id
1 'polypeptide(L)'
;MNPTQDNNQLINTLYHFKRIMHFSYSDACEAYSTLEKHDETTIYIVAQGYLSMSQQCHIELLRIYREKELDRGEIESYIKAYESYIFELKQVITDKDTNTSWLSSAHDSLVEAWKSTDAFIQKWIDNASKNH
;
A
#
# COMPACT_ATOMS: atom_id res chain seq x y z
N MET A 1 -22.32 -23.80 4.18
CA MET A 1 -20.85 -23.92 4.17
C MET A 1 -20.38 -24.30 5.56
N ASN A 2 -19.27 -25.02 5.68
CA ASN A 2 -18.72 -25.46 6.97
C ASN A 2 -17.93 -24.29 7.59
N PRO A 3 -18.22 -23.83 8.82
CA PRO A 3 -17.56 -22.67 9.43
C PRO A 3 -16.02 -22.71 9.40
N THR A 4 -15.46 -23.92 9.49
CA THR A 4 -14.02 -24.17 9.44
C THR A 4 -13.41 -23.92 8.05
N GLN A 5 -14.17 -24.11 6.97
CA GLN A 5 -13.71 -23.83 5.61
C GLN A 5 -13.73 -22.33 5.31
N ASP A 6 -14.73 -21.61 5.84
CA ASP A 6 -14.88 -20.17 5.64
C ASP A 6 -13.78 -19.38 6.38
N ASN A 7 -13.41 -19.79 7.60
CA ASN A 7 -12.30 -19.15 8.34
C ASN A 7 -10.93 -19.32 7.66
N ASN A 8 -10.64 -20.52 7.15
CA ASN A 8 -9.38 -20.76 6.41
C ASN A 8 -9.31 -19.93 5.13
N GLN A 9 -10.44 -19.78 4.42
CA GLN A 9 -10.51 -18.94 3.23
C GLN A 9 -10.30 -17.45 3.56
N LEU A 10 -10.88 -16.96 4.66
CA LEU A 10 -10.66 -15.60 5.15
C LEU A 10 -9.19 -15.37 5.51
N ILE A 11 -8.57 -16.27 6.28
CA ILE A 11 -7.16 -16.15 6.68
C ILE A 11 -6.25 -16.08 5.44
N ASN A 12 -6.45 -16.96 4.46
CA ASN A 12 -5.69 -16.94 3.21
C ASN A 12 -5.89 -15.63 2.44
N THR A 13 -7.11 -15.10 2.44
CA THR A 13 -7.43 -13.81 1.82
C THR A 13 -6.68 -12.67 2.52
N LEU A 14 -6.67 -12.65 3.85
CA LEU A 14 -5.98 -11.62 4.63
C LEU A 14 -4.46 -11.66 4.45
N TYR A 15 -3.85 -12.85 4.41
CA TYR A 15 -2.44 -13.00 4.07
C TYR A 15 -2.13 -12.52 2.65
N HIS A 16 -2.98 -12.85 1.69
CA HIS A 16 -2.82 -12.39 0.32
C HIS A 16 -2.91 -10.87 0.23
N PHE A 17 -3.93 -10.27 0.86
CA PHE A 17 -4.12 -8.83 0.95
C PHE A 17 -2.89 -8.15 1.56
N LYS A 18 -2.43 -8.62 2.72
CA LYS A 18 -1.24 -8.09 3.42
C LYS A 18 0.01 -8.12 2.53
N ARG A 19 0.21 -9.19 1.76
CA ARG A 19 1.34 -9.32 0.84
C ARG A 19 1.27 -8.30 -0.31
N ILE A 20 0.10 -8.15 -0.93
CA ILE A 20 -0.08 -7.18 -2.03
C ILE A 20 0.04 -5.74 -1.51
N MET A 21 -0.49 -5.46 -0.31
CA MET A 21 -0.35 -4.18 0.37
C MET A 21 1.13 -3.85 0.59
N HIS A 22 1.91 -4.81 1.10
CA HIS A 22 3.35 -4.64 1.29
C HIS A 22 4.08 -4.31 -0.01
N PHE A 23 3.81 -5.01 -1.12
CA PHE A 23 4.45 -4.69 -2.41
C PHE A 23 4.06 -3.31 -2.94
N SER A 24 2.77 -2.99 -2.86
CA SER A 24 2.28 -1.65 -3.23
C SER A 24 2.99 -0.57 -2.44
N TYR A 25 3.06 -0.70 -1.10
CA TYR A 25 3.75 0.23 -0.22
C TYR A 25 5.26 0.31 -0.48
N SER A 26 5.96 -0.83 -0.53
CA SER A 26 7.42 -0.87 -0.64
C SER A 26 7.89 -0.24 -1.94
N ASP A 27 7.26 -0.58 -3.07
CA ASP A 27 7.61 -0.03 -4.37
C ASP A 27 7.32 1.48 -4.42
N ALA A 28 6.26 1.95 -3.74
CA ALA A 28 5.98 3.39 -3.64
C ALA A 28 7.07 4.14 -2.86
N CYS A 29 7.62 3.53 -1.80
CA CYS A 29 8.70 4.10 -1.00
C CYS A 29 10.04 4.07 -1.75
N GLU A 30 10.31 3.02 -2.54
CA GLU A 30 11.50 2.94 -3.38
C GLU A 30 11.47 4.00 -4.48
N ALA A 31 10.30 4.25 -5.10
CA ALA A 31 10.13 5.32 -6.07
C ALA A 31 10.54 6.69 -5.50
N TYR A 32 10.12 7.02 -4.28
CA TYR A 32 10.52 8.24 -3.59
C TYR A 32 12.01 8.25 -3.20
N SER A 33 12.49 7.15 -2.63
CA SER A 33 13.90 7.02 -2.22
C SER A 33 14.87 7.19 -3.39
N THR A 34 14.45 6.87 -4.61
CA THR A 34 15.27 7.03 -5.82
C THR A 34 15.44 8.50 -6.21
N LEU A 35 14.46 9.36 -5.90
CA LEU A 35 14.52 10.80 -6.18
C LEU A 35 15.57 11.51 -5.33
N GLU A 36 15.92 10.96 -4.16
CA GLU A 36 16.90 11.56 -3.24
C GLU A 36 18.36 11.13 -3.51
N LYS A 37 18.60 10.12 -4.38
CA LYS A 37 19.89 9.41 -4.43
C LYS A 37 20.82 9.76 -5.61
N HIS A 38 20.36 10.42 -6.68
CA HIS A 38 21.21 10.65 -7.86
C HIS A 38 20.92 11.94 -8.65
N ASP A 39 21.95 12.48 -9.31
CA ASP A 39 21.96 13.78 -10.00
C ASP A 39 21.55 13.74 -11.49
N GLU A 40 21.02 12.61 -11.99
CA GLU A 40 20.81 12.38 -13.42
C GLU A 40 19.37 12.05 -13.80
N THR A 41 18.98 12.38 -15.04
CA THR A 41 17.65 12.11 -15.64
C THR A 41 17.16 10.66 -15.44
N THR A 42 18.07 9.71 -15.29
CA THR A 42 17.81 8.30 -14.99
C THR A 42 16.94 8.10 -13.73
N ILE A 43 16.97 9.01 -12.74
CA ILE A 43 16.17 8.90 -11.52
C ILE A 43 14.67 8.83 -11.80
N TYR A 44 14.19 9.66 -12.72
CA TYR A 44 12.76 9.74 -13.01
C TYR A 44 12.27 8.48 -13.73
N ILE A 45 13.13 7.86 -14.55
CA ILE A 45 12.81 6.59 -15.22
C ILE A 45 12.73 5.47 -14.19
N VAL A 46 13.68 5.38 -13.27
CA VAL A 46 13.70 4.34 -12.23
C VAL A 46 12.53 4.55 -11.26
N ALA A 47 12.30 5.78 -10.81
CA ALA A 47 11.15 6.13 -9.96
C ALA A 47 9.81 5.80 -10.64
N GLN A 48 9.68 6.09 -11.94
CA GLN A 48 8.49 5.74 -12.72
C GLN A 48 8.29 4.22 -12.83
N GLY A 49 9.38 3.44 -12.91
CA GLY A 49 9.34 1.98 -12.91
C GLY A 49 8.76 1.43 -11.62
N TYR A 50 9.30 1.84 -10.47
CA TYR A 50 8.79 1.47 -9.15
C TYR A 50 7.34 1.94 -8.94
N LEU A 51 7.02 3.17 -9.33
CA LEU A 51 5.67 3.71 -9.24
C LEU A 51 4.67 2.86 -10.04
N SER A 52 5.05 2.39 -11.24
CA SER A 52 4.19 1.57 -12.07
C SER A 52 3.90 0.20 -11.43
N MET A 53 4.92 -0.44 -10.82
CA MET A 53 4.76 -1.69 -10.09
C MET A 53 3.86 -1.52 -8.85
N SER A 54 4.11 -0.45 -8.09
CA SER A 54 3.34 -0.06 -6.92
C SER A 54 1.84 0.10 -7.25
N GLN A 55 1.53 0.82 -8.33
CA GLN A 55 0.15 1.06 -8.76
C GLN A 55 -0.54 -0.22 -9.26
N GLN A 56 0.17 -1.12 -9.94
CA GLN A 56 -0.40 -2.42 -10.34
C GLN A 56 -0.79 -3.26 -9.10
N CYS A 57 0.08 -3.29 -8.09
CA CYS A 57 -0.23 -3.94 -6.81
C CYS A 57 -1.42 -3.27 -6.11
N HIS A 58 -1.50 -1.93 -6.15
CA HIS A 58 -2.63 -1.22 -5.55
C HIS A 58 -3.98 -1.52 -6.22
N ILE A 59 -4.03 -1.63 -7.55
CA ILE A 59 -5.25 -2.02 -8.27
C ILE A 59 -5.70 -3.43 -7.84
N GLU A 60 -4.76 -4.36 -7.74
CA GLU A 60 -5.02 -5.70 -7.23
C GLU A 60 -5.53 -5.67 -5.78
N LEU A 61 -4.94 -4.82 -4.94
CA LEU A 61 -5.38 -4.62 -3.56
C LEU A 61 -6.83 -4.14 -3.49
N LEU A 62 -7.20 -3.15 -4.31
CA LEU A 62 -8.57 -2.64 -4.41
C LEU A 62 -9.55 -3.70 -4.90
N ARG A 63 -9.12 -4.59 -5.81
CA ARG A 63 -9.92 -5.73 -6.25
C ARG A 63 -10.23 -6.65 -5.07
N ILE A 64 -9.21 -7.07 -4.33
CA ILE A 64 -9.38 -7.95 -3.17
C ILE A 64 -10.26 -7.28 -2.11
N TYR A 65 -10.01 -6.00 -1.80
CA TYR A 65 -10.80 -5.22 -0.85
C TYR A 65 -12.30 -5.29 -1.16
N ARG A 66 -12.68 -5.05 -2.42
CA ARG A 66 -14.08 -5.05 -2.85
C ARG A 66 -14.69 -6.44 -2.96
N GLU A 67 -13.98 -7.38 -3.59
CA GLU A 67 -14.49 -8.75 -3.81
C GLU A 67 -14.66 -9.55 -2.52
N LYS A 68 -13.94 -9.18 -1.47
CA LYS A 68 -13.91 -9.87 -0.18
C LYS A 68 -14.55 -9.07 0.94
N GLU A 69 -15.18 -7.94 0.61
CA GLU A 69 -15.93 -7.09 1.54
C GLU A 69 -15.11 -6.77 2.80
N LEU A 70 -13.83 -6.39 2.60
CA LEU A 70 -12.90 -6.07 3.69
C LEU A 70 -13.11 -4.65 4.24
N ASP A 71 -14.37 -4.18 4.26
CA ASP A 71 -14.77 -2.82 4.63
C ASP A 71 -14.48 -2.53 6.11
N ARG A 72 -13.24 -2.09 6.35
CA ARG A 72 -12.67 -1.77 7.66
C ARG A 72 -12.00 -0.40 7.58
N GLY A 73 -12.24 0.44 8.60
CA GLY A 73 -11.73 1.80 8.63
C GLY A 73 -10.20 1.87 8.53
N GLU A 74 -9.50 0.90 9.10
CA GLU A 74 -8.04 0.77 9.01
C GLU A 74 -7.58 0.50 7.57
N ILE A 75 -8.30 -0.31 6.81
CA ILE A 75 -7.96 -0.61 5.41
C ILE A 75 -8.27 0.60 4.52
N GLU A 76 -9.42 1.24 4.72
CA GLU A 76 -9.75 2.48 4.00
C GLU A 76 -8.75 3.60 4.26
N SER A 77 -8.27 3.71 5.50
CA SER A 77 -7.28 4.72 5.88
C SER A 77 -5.97 4.54 5.12
N TYR A 78 -5.50 3.29 4.97
CA TYR A 78 -4.36 2.98 4.12
C TYR A 78 -4.60 3.34 2.66
N ILE A 79 -5.76 2.96 2.10
CA ILE A 79 -6.09 3.24 0.69
C ILE A 79 -6.04 4.75 0.43
N LYS A 80 -6.66 5.56 1.28
CA LYS A 80 -6.66 7.02 1.17
C LYS A 80 -5.25 7.60 1.29
N ALA A 81 -4.48 7.17 2.29
CA ALA A 81 -3.11 7.63 2.48
C ALA A 81 -2.22 7.29 1.27
N TYR A 82 -2.37 6.09 0.71
CA TYR A 82 -1.69 5.67 -0.50
C TYR A 82 -2.07 6.53 -1.71
N GLU A 83 -3.36 6.73 -1.97
CA GLU A 83 -3.82 7.54 -3.10
C GLU A 83 -3.33 8.99 -3.01
N SER A 84 -3.35 9.60 -1.82
CA SER A 84 -2.78 10.92 -1.57
C SER A 84 -1.28 10.96 -1.84
N TYR A 85 -0.52 9.99 -1.31
CA TYR A 85 0.92 9.92 -1.52
C TYR A 85 1.29 9.74 -3.00
N ILE A 86 0.60 8.85 -3.71
CA ILE A 86 0.83 8.63 -5.15
C ILE A 86 0.51 9.88 -5.98
N PHE A 87 -0.51 10.64 -5.58
CA PHE A 87 -0.82 11.91 -6.24
C PHE A 87 0.36 12.88 -6.14
N GLU A 88 0.87 13.13 -4.93
CA GLU A 88 2.02 14.02 -4.71
C GLU A 88 3.29 13.51 -5.42
N LEU A 89 3.55 12.20 -5.36
CA LEU A 89 4.73 11.60 -5.98
C LEU A 89 4.71 11.77 -7.52
N LYS A 90 3.53 11.67 -8.14
CA LYS A 90 3.37 11.91 -9.59
C LYS A 90 3.63 13.35 -9.98
N GLN A 91 3.20 14.32 -9.16
CA GLN A 91 3.47 15.74 -9.40
C GLN A 91 4.98 15.98 -9.38
N VAL A 92 5.70 15.47 -8.38
CA VAL A 92 7.16 15.60 -8.30
C VAL A 92 7.86 14.95 -9.50
N ILE A 93 7.45 13.74 -9.91
CA ILE A 93 8.08 13.05 -11.05
C ILE A 93 7.79 13.76 -12.38
N THR A 94 6.56 14.24 -12.58
CA THR A 94 6.09 14.78 -13.87
C THR A 94 6.50 16.24 -14.05
N ASP A 95 6.23 17.06 -13.03
CA ASP A 95 6.42 18.50 -13.08
C ASP A 95 7.83 18.90 -12.60
N LYS A 96 8.63 17.93 -12.13
CA LYS A 96 9.95 18.13 -11.52
C LYS A 96 9.89 19.17 -10.41
N ASP A 97 8.79 19.13 -9.64
CA ASP A 97 8.58 20.08 -8.55
C ASP A 97 9.69 19.91 -7.50
N THR A 98 10.27 21.04 -7.12
CA THR A 98 11.36 21.11 -6.15
C THR A 98 10.84 21.32 -4.72
N ASN A 99 9.56 21.63 -4.56
CA ASN A 99 8.93 21.75 -3.25
C ASN A 99 8.33 20.41 -2.79
N THR A 100 9.14 19.61 -2.09
CA THR A 100 8.78 18.25 -1.69
C THR A 100 8.17 18.14 -0.28
N SER A 101 7.83 19.25 0.38
CA SER A 101 7.30 19.21 1.76
C SER A 101 5.97 18.46 1.87
N TRP A 102 5.11 18.59 0.85
CA TRP A 102 3.84 17.88 0.77
C TRP A 102 4.04 16.38 0.56
N LEU A 103 5.01 16.01 -0.28
CA LEU A 103 5.39 14.62 -0.54
C LEU A 103 5.93 13.95 0.72
N SER A 104 6.81 14.62 1.46
CA SER A 104 7.32 14.10 2.74
C SER A 104 6.20 13.90 3.77
N SER A 105 5.26 14.85 3.87
CA SER A 105 4.11 14.73 4.79
C SER A 105 3.17 13.58 4.40
N ALA A 106 2.93 13.41 3.09
CA ALA A 106 2.11 12.33 2.56
C ALA A 106 2.79 10.96 2.73
N HIS A 107 4.12 10.90 2.58
CA HIS A 107 4.93 9.72 2.85
C HIS A 107 4.80 9.28 4.31
N ASP A 108 5.00 10.20 5.26
CA ASP A 108 4.88 9.90 6.69
C ASP A 108 3.47 9.39 7.05
N SER A 109 2.44 9.99 6.44
CA SER A 109 1.05 9.55 6.59
C SER A 109 0.83 8.13 6.04
N LEU A 110 1.41 7.80 4.89
CA LEU A 110 1.37 6.46 4.31
C LEU A 110 2.09 5.44 5.20
N VAL A 111 3.27 5.77 5.72
CA VAL A 111 4.05 4.90 6.62
C VAL A 111 3.25 4.54 7.87
N GLU A 112 2.65 5.53 8.52
CA GLU A 112 1.85 5.31 9.73
C GLU A 112 0.56 4.54 9.43
N ALA A 113 -0.12 4.85 8.32
CA ALA A 113 -1.29 4.09 7.89
C ALA A 113 -0.93 2.62 7.59
N TRP A 114 0.16 2.37 6.87
CA TRP A 114 0.64 1.02 6.57
C TRP A 114 0.90 0.21 7.84
N LYS A 115 1.66 0.76 8.80
CA LYS A 115 1.94 0.08 10.09
C LYS A 115 0.65 -0.26 10.84
N SER A 116 -0.28 0.69 10.91
CA SER A 116 -1.55 0.53 11.60
C SER A 116 -2.39 -0.58 10.97
N THR A 117 -2.56 -0.53 9.65
CA THR A 117 -3.34 -1.51 8.88
C THR A 117 -2.70 -2.90 8.92
N ASP A 118 -1.38 -2.98 8.83
CA ASP A 118 -0.63 -4.24 8.91
C ASP A 118 -0.83 -4.95 10.26
N ALA A 119 -0.75 -4.18 11.35
CA ALA A 119 -0.98 -4.67 12.71
C ALA A 119 -2.45 -5.07 12.92
N PHE A 120 -3.40 -4.31 12.36
CA PHE A 120 -4.83 -4.64 12.39
C PHE A 120 -5.11 -5.97 11.69
N ILE A 121 -4.61 -6.16 10.46
CA ILE A 121 -4.80 -7.39 9.69
C ILE A 121 -4.18 -8.58 10.43
N GLN A 122 -3.00 -8.40 11.03
CA GLN A 122 -2.38 -9.47 11.82
C GLN A 122 -3.28 -9.91 12.99
N LYS A 123 -3.82 -8.95 13.76
CA LYS A 123 -4.77 -9.25 14.84
C LYS A 123 -6.02 -9.94 14.33
N TRP A 124 -6.51 -9.57 13.15
CA TRP A 124 -7.67 -10.22 12.54
C TRP A 124 -7.37 -11.69 12.21
N ILE A 125 -6.21 -11.97 11.61
CA ILE A 125 -5.75 -13.34 11.34
C ILE A 125 -5.63 -14.15 12.63
N ASP A 126 -5.00 -13.59 13.67
CA ASP A 126 -4.79 -14.27 14.95
C ASP A 126 -6.13 -14.62 15.62
N ASN A 127 -7.10 -13.72 15.56
CA ASN A 127 -8.44 -13.95 16.11
C ASN A 127 -9.24 -14.99 15.31
N ALA A 128 -9.16 -14.94 13.98
CA ALA A 128 -9.79 -15.95 13.11
C ALA A 128 -9.20 -17.35 13.35
N SER A 129 -7.90 -17.44 13.63
CA SER A 129 -7.18 -18.69 13.90
C SER A 129 -7.52 -19.31 15.26
N LYS A 130 -7.92 -18.50 16.26
CA LYS A 130 -8.31 -18.97 17.61
C LYS A 130 -9.73 -19.52 17.69
N ASN A 131 -10.59 -19.19 16.73
CA ASN A 131 -11.97 -19.66 16.67
C ASN A 131 -12.11 -21.02 15.93
N HIS A 132 -11.03 -21.79 15.88
CA HIS A 132 -10.93 -23.12 15.25
C HIS A 132 -10.92 -24.25 16.29
#